data_AF-A0A529GGF2-F1
#
_entry.id   AF-A0A529GGF2-F1
#
_cell.length_a   1.000
_cell.length_b   1.000
_cell.length_c   1.000
_cell.angle_alpha   90.00
_cell.angle_beta   90.00
_cell.angle_gamma   90.00
#
_symmetry.space_group_name_H-M   'P 1'
#
loop_
_entity.id
_entity.type
_entity.pdbx_description
1 polymer ?
#
loop_
_entity_poly.entity_id
_entity_poly.type
_entity_poly.pdbx_seq_one_letter_code
_entity_poly.pdbx_strand_id
1 'polypeptide(L)' 'IGLLGDYGFKTTEKTLSVRDFLEADEIFSTGNHSKVVPITRIEERNLQPGPVAKKARELYWDWAHSTSAA' A
#
# COMPACT_ATOMS: atom_id res chain seq x y z
N ILE A 1 7.81 -1.09 3.99
CA ILE A 1 8.62 -0.13 3.19
C ILE A 1 9.54 -0.83 2.19
N GLY A 2 10.32 -1.84 2.60
CA GLY A 2 11.30 -2.55 1.74
C GLY A 2 10.83 -2.88 0.32
N LEU A 3 9.82 -3.74 0.15
CA LEU A 3 9.39 -4.21 -1.18
C LEU A 3 9.11 -3.09 -2.21
N LEU A 4 8.42 -2.02 -1.81
CA LEU A 4 8.15 -0.88 -2.70
C LEU A 4 9.43 -0.08 -2.98
N GLY A 5 10.27 0.13 -1.95
CA GLY A 5 11.56 0.79 -2.09
C GLY A 5 12.51 0.04 -3.01
N ASP A 6 12.64 -1.27 -2.82
CA ASP A 6 13.49 -2.17 -3.61
C ASP A 6 13.05 -2.25 -5.07
N TYR A 7 11.73 -2.14 -5.33
CA TYR A 7 11.19 -2.03 -6.69
C TYR A 7 11.48 -0.66 -7.35
N GLY A 8 11.86 0.36 -6.58
CA GLY A 8 12.23 1.68 -7.07
C GLY A 8 11.23 2.80 -6.77
N PHE A 9 10.18 2.55 -5.96
CA PHE A 9 9.34 3.64 -5.47
C PHE A 9 10.08 4.44 -4.40
N LYS A 10 9.99 5.77 -4.48
CA LYS A 10 10.40 6.63 -3.38
C LYS A 10 9.45 6.42 -2.20
N THR A 11 9.96 5.86 -1.11
CA THR A 11 9.23 5.69 0.15
C THR A 11 9.76 6.67 1.19
N THR A 12 8.89 7.15 2.08
CA THR A 12 9.28 8.08 3.15
C THR A 12 8.45 7.78 4.38
N GLU A 13 9.14 7.53 5.49
CA GLU A 13 8.51 7.43 6.80
C GLU A 13 8.38 8.83 7.39
N LYS A 14 7.15 9.26 7.64
CA LYS A 14 6.85 10.56 8.24
C LYS A 14 5.55 10.52 9.01
N THR A 15 5.35 11.49 9.90
CA THR A 15 4.04 11.78 10.47
C THR A 15 3.13 12.34 9.38
N LEU A 16 1.90 11.81 9.29
CA LEU A 16 0.86 12.26 8.36
C LEU A 16 -0.26 12.94 9.15
N SER A 17 -0.83 13.97 8.55
CA SER A 17 -2.05 14.66 9.01
C SER A 17 -3.28 14.08 8.31
N VAL A 18 -4.48 14.37 8.81
CA VAL A 18 -5.74 14.02 8.14
C VAL A 18 -5.80 14.60 6.73
N ARG A 19 -5.27 15.81 6.53
CA ARG A 19 -5.22 16.47 5.23
C ARG A 19 -4.42 15.67 4.20
N ASP A 20 -3.30 15.06 4.60
CA ASP A 20 -2.49 14.22 3.71
C ASP A 20 -3.33 13.06 3.14
N PHE A 21 -4.24 12.47 3.95
CA PHE A 21 -5.15 11.41 3.47
C PHE A 21 -6.27 11.96 2.58
N LEU A 22 -6.84 13.12 2.92
CA LEU A 22 -7.90 13.73 2.11
C LEU A 22 -7.41 14.15 0.72
N GLU A 23 -6.14 14.54 0.60
CA GLU A 23 -5.51 14.97 -0.66
C GLU A 23 -4.78 13.84 -1.40
N ALA A 24 -4.59 12.66 -0.78
CA ALA A 24 -3.90 11.54 -1.42
C ALA A 24 -4.61 11.03 -2.68
N ASP A 25 -3.84 10.63 -3.69
CA ASP A 25 -4.35 9.98 -4.90
C ASP A 25 -4.92 8.59 -4.61
N GLU A 26 -4.27 7.83 -3.72
CA GLU A 26 -4.72 6.53 -3.24
C GLU A 26 -4.34 6.31 -1.77
N ILE A 27 -5.12 5.47 -1.08
CA ILE A 27 -4.85 5.06 0.30
C ILE A 27 -5.01 3.54 0.36
N PHE A 28 -4.09 2.86 1.03
CA PHE A 28 -4.22 1.44 1.33
C PHE A 28 -3.67 1.13 2.71
N SER A 29 -4.25 0.12 3.35
CA SER A 29 -3.79 -0.41 4.63
C SER A 29 -3.03 -1.71 4.42
N THR A 30 -2.03 -1.93 5.27
CA THR A 30 -1.31 -3.19 5.34
C THR A 30 -1.49 -3.83 6.71
N GLY A 31 -1.66 -5.15 6.74
CA GLY A 31 -1.82 -5.86 8.01
C GLY A 31 -1.83 -7.37 7.86
N ASN A 32 -1.70 -8.10 8.97
CA ASN A 32 -1.52 -9.55 8.93
C ASN A 32 -2.70 -10.31 8.31
N HIS A 33 -3.93 -9.84 8.55
CA HIS A 33 -5.15 -10.51 8.08
C HIS A 33 -5.32 -10.43 6.56
N SER A 34 -5.23 -9.23 5.99
CA SER A 34 -5.58 -8.99 4.57
C SER A 34 -4.40 -8.54 3.70
N LYS A 35 -3.20 -8.43 4.28
CA LYS A 35 -1.91 -8.06 3.67
C LYS A 35 -1.88 -6.66 3.08
N VAL A 36 -2.61 -6.42 1.99
CA VAL A 36 -2.75 -5.12 1.33
C VAL A 36 -4.20 -4.93 0.92
N VAL A 37 -4.83 -3.88 1.44
CA VAL A 37 -6.25 -3.55 1.20
C VAL A 37 -6.39 -2.09 0.77
N PRO A 38 -6.93 -1.80 -0.44
CA PRO A 38 -7.22 -0.44 -0.85
C PRO A 38 -8.37 0.14 -0.02
N ILE A 39 -8.26 1.41 0.35
CA ILE A 39 -9.33 2.17 1.01
C ILE A 39 -10.09 2.91 -0.09
N THR A 40 -11.37 2.58 -0.25
CA THR A 40 -12.23 3.12 -1.31
C THR A 40 -13.11 4.28 -0.85
N ARG A 41 -13.08 4.64 0.43
CA ARG A 41 -13.79 5.81 0.97
C ARG A 41 -13.12 6.33 2.24
N ILE A 42 -13.01 7.65 2.35
CA ILE A 42 -12.62 8.37 3.56
C ILE A 42 -13.57 9.57 3.71
N GLU A 43 -14.25 9.66 4.85
CA GLU A 43 -15.37 10.61 5.04
C GLU A 43 -16.41 10.47 3.90
N GLU A 44 -16.71 11.59 3.23
CA GLU A 44 -17.60 11.68 2.07
C GLU A 44 -16.85 11.49 0.72
N ARG A 45 -15.51 11.37 0.73
CA ARG A 45 -14.71 11.22 -0.49
C ARG A 45 -14.61 9.75 -0.89
N ASN A 46 -15.11 9.42 -2.08
CA ASN A 46 -14.89 8.13 -2.71
C ASN A 46 -13.53 8.10 -3.42
N LEU A 47 -12.84 6.97 -3.30
CA LEU A 47 -11.52 6.70 -3.83
C LEU A 47 -11.57 5.46 -4.73
N GLN A 48 -10.76 5.44 -5.77
CA GLN A 48 -10.55 4.24 -6.56
C GLN A 48 -9.32 3.48 -6.06
N PRO A 49 -9.31 2.14 -6.09
CA PRO A 49 -8.09 1.38 -5.88
C PRO A 49 -7.00 1.84 -6.87
N GLY A 50 -5.84 2.20 -6.36
CA GLY A 50 -4.75 2.75 -7.16
C GLY A 50 -3.69 1.74 -7.59
N PRO A 51 -2.80 2.14 -8.52
CA PRO A 51 -1.74 1.28 -9.04
C PRO A 51 -0.68 0.93 -7.99
N VAL A 52 -0.41 1.79 -6.99
CA VAL A 52 0.59 1.50 -5.95
C VAL A 52 0.08 0.42 -5.00
N ALA A 53 -1.18 0.49 -4.57
CA ALA A 53 -1.79 -0.57 -3.77
C ALA A 53 -1.78 -1.93 -4.49
N LYS A 54 -2.10 -1.93 -5.79
CA LYS A 54 -2.03 -3.14 -6.63
C LYS A 54 -0.61 -3.69 -6.70
N LYS A 55 0.38 -2.83 -6.96
CA LYS A 55 1.77 -3.25 -7.08
C LYS A 55 2.36 -3.73 -5.75
N ALA A 56 2.01 -3.08 -4.64
CA ALA A 56 2.40 -3.52 -3.31
C ALA A 56 1.88 -4.94 -3.00
N ARG A 57 0.64 -5.24 -3.41
CA ARG A 57 0.06 -6.58 -3.27
C ARG A 57 0.78 -7.62 -4.12
N GLU A 58 1.07 -7.30 -5.37
CA GLU A 58 1.83 -8.15 -6.30
C GLU A 58 3.22 -8.47 -5.74
N LEU A 59 4.00 -7.46 -5.36
CA LEU A 59 5.34 -7.63 -4.80
C LEU A 59 5.33 -8.44 -3.50
N TYR A 60 4.34 -8.23 -2.63
CA TYR A 60 4.18 -9.05 -1.43
C TYR A 60 3.95 -10.52 -1.78
N TRP A 61 3.11 -10.79 -2.78
CA TRP A 61 2.82 -12.15 -3.21
C TRP A 61 4.06 -12.81 -3.83
N ASP A 62 4.78 -12.10 -4.69
CA ASP A 62 6.02 -12.58 -5.30
C ASP A 62 7.06 -12.94 -4.23
N TRP A 63 7.27 -12.07 -3.24
CA TRP A 63 8.18 -12.32 -2.12
C TRP A 63 7.73 -13.51 -1.23
N ALA A 64 6.44 -13.58 -0.93
CA ALA A 64 5.88 -14.64 -0.09
C ALA A 64 6.01 -16.02 -0.76
N HIS A 65 5.93 -16.09 -2.09
CA HIS A 65 6.08 -17.34 -2.85
C HIS A 65 7.53 -17.64 -3.22
N SER A 66 8.38 -16.62 -3.38
CA SER A 66 9.82 -16.81 -3.60
C SER A 66 10.52 -17.38 -2.37
N THR A 67 9.93 -17.18 -1.18
CA THR A 67 10.40 -17.76 0.08
C THR A 67 9.75 -19.11 0.35
N SER A 68 9.70 -19.98 -0.66
CA SER A 68 9.38 -21.40 -0.46
C SER A 68 10.64 -22.17 -0.06
N ALA A 69 10.60 -22.74 1.15
CA ALA A 69 11.56 -23.62 1.82
C ALA A 69 12.81 -22.97 2.46
N ALA A 70 12.73 -22.77 3.77
CA ALA A 70 13.67 -23.40 4.71
C ALA A 70 12.87 -24.33 5.64
#